data_AF-A0A8C8DYP9-F1
#
_entry.id   AF-A0A8C8DYP9-F1
#
_cell.length_a   1.000
_cell.length_b   1.000
_cell.length_c   1.000
_cell.angle_alpha   90.00
_cell.angle_beta   90.00
_cell.angle_gamma   90.00
#
_symmetry.space_group_name_H-M   'P 1'
#
loop_
_entity.id
_entity.type
_entity.pdbx_description
1 polymer ?
#
loop_
_entity_poly.entity_id
_entity_poly.type
_entity_poly.pdbx_seq_one_letter_code
_entity_poly.pdbx_strand_id
1 'polypeptide(L)'
;MHSSLSLNFGLLLFYQQAVNSRIAFQKRYLSSMGKLSPAEEGSLKQTISSWRAAERLSECKRYESTWNSAVNLCKMAADAAYSSGAQQASISIRTNIKVAESQLEEARKLSAEAEKKLAETKVEEIERMAEYAAFLEGSEEYEIQEAYLRED
;
A
#
# COMPACT_ATOMS: atom_id res chain seq x y z
N MET A 1 21.88 -17.33 0.07
CA MET A 1 21.92 -15.85 -0.09
C MET A 1 20.97 -15.32 -1.17
N HIS A 2 20.76 -16.00 -2.31
CA HIS A 2 19.75 -15.59 -3.30
C HIS A 2 18.31 -15.51 -2.75
N SER A 3 17.97 -16.39 -1.79
CA SER A 3 16.61 -16.54 -1.29
C SER A 3 16.12 -15.36 -0.43
N SER A 4 16.99 -14.71 0.37
CA SER A 4 16.59 -13.60 1.24
C SER A 4 16.45 -12.27 0.50
N LEU A 5 17.23 -12.06 -0.57
CA LEU A 5 17.16 -10.86 -1.40
C LEU A 5 15.93 -10.89 -2.32
N SER A 6 15.66 -12.05 -2.94
CA SER A 6 14.43 -12.27 -3.72
C SER A 6 13.17 -12.12 -2.87
N LEU A 7 13.22 -12.54 -1.59
CA LEU A 7 12.09 -12.39 -0.66
C LEU A 7 11.69 -10.93 -0.44
N ASN A 8 12.66 -10.02 -0.28
CA ASN A 8 12.40 -8.60 0.00
C ASN A 8 11.80 -7.87 -1.21
N PHE A 9 12.36 -8.12 -2.41
CA PHE A 9 11.81 -7.58 -3.65
C PHE A 9 10.37 -8.08 -3.88
N GLY A 10 10.16 -9.41 -3.73
CA GLY A 10 8.83 -10.00 -3.85
C GLY A 10 7.82 -9.40 -2.86
N LEU A 11 8.23 -9.14 -1.62
CA LEU A 11 7.35 -8.55 -0.60
C LEU A 11 6.92 -7.12 -0.93
N LEU A 12 7.84 -6.27 -1.42
CA LEU A 12 7.50 -4.92 -1.85
C LEU A 12 6.54 -4.94 -3.06
N LEU A 13 6.73 -5.86 -3.99
CA LEU A 13 5.80 -6.05 -5.09
C LEU A 13 4.42 -6.53 -4.62
N PHE A 14 4.36 -7.49 -3.70
CA PHE A 14 3.09 -7.94 -3.12
C PHE A 14 2.39 -6.81 -2.36
N TYR A 15 3.15 -5.98 -1.64
CA TYR A 15 2.61 -4.82 -0.96
C TYR A 15 2.06 -3.79 -1.95
N GLN A 16 2.84 -3.44 -2.98
CA GLN A 16 2.41 -2.54 -4.07
C GLN A 16 1.15 -3.05 -4.76
N GLN A 17 1.07 -4.35 -5.06
CA GLN A 17 -0.10 -4.97 -5.67
C GLN A 17 -1.32 -4.87 -4.75
N ALA A 18 -1.17 -5.18 -3.46
CA ALA A 18 -2.24 -5.07 -2.48
C ALA A 18 -2.77 -3.62 -2.36
N VAL A 19 -1.86 -2.64 -2.33
CA VAL A 19 -2.21 -1.21 -2.31
C VAL A 19 -2.98 -0.81 -3.56
N ASN A 20 -2.54 -1.24 -4.75
CA ASN A 20 -3.24 -0.95 -6.00
C ASN A 20 -4.63 -1.60 -6.07
N SER A 21 -4.76 -2.85 -5.63
CA SER A 21 -6.07 -3.52 -5.55
C SER A 21 -7.03 -2.77 -4.63
N ARG A 22 -6.52 -2.24 -3.51
CA ARG A 22 -7.30 -1.39 -2.61
C ARG A 22 -7.72 -0.08 -3.27
N ILE A 23 -6.82 0.61 -3.96
CA ILE A 23 -7.15 1.84 -4.69
C ILE A 23 -8.27 1.58 -5.71
N ALA A 24 -8.14 0.52 -6.50
CA ALA A 24 -9.16 0.14 -7.49
C ALA A 24 -10.52 -0.12 -6.85
N PHE A 25 -10.52 -0.80 -5.70
CA PHE A 25 -11.74 -1.05 -4.93
C PHE A 25 -12.35 0.25 -4.37
N GLN A 26 -11.56 1.13 -3.75
CA GLN A 26 -12.04 2.41 -3.22
C GLN A 26 -12.64 3.28 -4.32
N LYS A 27 -11.97 3.39 -5.48
CA LYS A 27 -12.51 4.12 -6.63
C LYS A 27 -13.84 3.55 -7.12
N ARG A 28 -13.95 2.21 -7.17
CA ARG A 28 -15.21 1.55 -7.53
C ARG A 28 -16.32 1.86 -6.52
N TYR A 29 -16.03 1.78 -5.22
CA TYR A 29 -16.96 2.15 -4.16
C TYR A 29 -17.47 3.59 -4.35
N LEU A 30 -16.56 4.55 -4.56
CA LEU A 30 -16.90 5.94 -4.79
C LEU A 30 -17.82 6.11 -6.01
N SER A 31 -17.55 5.44 -7.13
CA SER A 31 -18.40 5.49 -8.33
C SER A 31 -19.79 4.87 -8.15
N SER A 32 -19.95 4.00 -7.15
CA SER A 32 -21.22 3.35 -6.79
C SER A 32 -21.98 4.06 -5.65
N MET A 33 -21.46 5.14 -5.08
CA MET A 33 -22.15 5.86 -4.01
C MET A 33 -23.55 6.32 -4.45
N GLY A 34 -24.51 6.19 -3.53
CA GLY A 34 -25.93 6.45 -3.79
C GLY A 34 -26.65 5.37 -4.62
N LYS A 35 -25.96 4.31 -5.07
CA LYS A 35 -26.54 3.20 -5.84
C LYS A 35 -26.49 1.86 -5.09
N LEU A 36 -25.92 1.85 -3.88
CA LEU A 36 -25.73 0.67 -3.05
C LEU A 36 -26.83 0.57 -2.01
N SER A 37 -27.24 -0.65 -1.67
CA SER A 37 -28.07 -0.87 -0.49
C SER A 37 -27.26 -0.63 0.80
N PRO A 38 -27.93 -0.31 1.93
CA PRO A 38 -27.25 -0.12 3.21
C PRO A 38 -26.40 -1.32 3.66
N ALA A 39 -26.84 -2.54 3.34
CA ALA A 39 -26.11 -3.77 3.65
C ALA A 39 -24.82 -3.91 2.82
N GLU A 40 -24.89 -3.60 1.51
CA GLU A 40 -23.72 -3.59 0.64
C GLU A 40 -22.73 -2.50 1.07
N GLU A 41 -23.22 -1.30 1.39
CA GLU A 41 -22.39 -0.20 1.86
C GLU A 41 -21.66 -0.56 3.16
N GLY A 42 -22.36 -1.16 4.13
CA GLY A 42 -21.75 -1.63 5.39
C GLY A 42 -20.64 -2.66 5.17
N SER A 43 -20.87 -3.64 4.29
CA SER A 43 -19.88 -4.68 3.96
C SER A 43 -18.62 -4.09 3.30
N LEU A 44 -18.79 -3.14 2.37
CA LEU A 44 -17.68 -2.47 1.70
C LEU A 44 -16.88 -1.60 2.70
N LYS A 45 -17.54 -0.84 3.59
CA LYS A 45 -16.89 -0.06 4.64
C LYS A 45 -16.09 -0.94 5.62
N GLN A 46 -16.63 -2.12 5.97
CA GLN A 46 -15.92 -3.09 6.81
C GLN A 46 -14.67 -3.65 6.10
N THR A 47 -14.76 -3.93 4.80
CA THR A 47 -13.63 -4.38 3.98
C THR A 47 -12.53 -3.31 3.90
N ILE A 48 -12.89 -2.04 3.70
CA ILE A 48 -11.92 -0.92 3.72
C ILE A 48 -11.25 -0.80 5.09
N SER A 49 -12.02 -1.00 6.17
CA SER A 49 -11.52 -0.93 7.54
C SER A 49 -10.57 -2.07 7.89
N SER A 50 -10.84 -3.30 7.42
CA SER A 50 -9.94 -4.44 7.64
C SER A 50 -8.60 -4.26 6.91
N TRP A 51 -8.60 -3.66 5.72
CA TRP A 51 -7.36 -3.28 5.02
C TRP A 51 -6.59 -2.15 5.71
N ARG A 52 -7.26 -1.24 6.43
CA ARG A 52 -6.61 -0.22 7.27
C ARG A 52 -5.95 -0.86 8.50
N ALA A 53 -6.59 -1.85 9.12
CA ALA A 53 -6.02 -2.56 10.26
C ALA A 53 -4.84 -3.48 9.86
N ALA A 54 -4.86 -4.00 8.63
CA ALA A 54 -3.81 -4.86 8.07
C ALA A 54 -2.63 -4.10 7.46
N GLU A 55 -2.53 -2.76 7.61
CA GLU A 55 -1.47 -1.94 7.03
C GLU A 55 -0.10 -2.54 7.43
N ARG A 56 0.53 -3.25 6.48
CA ARG A 56 1.63 -4.23 6.63
C ARG A 56 2.98 -3.61 7.00
N LEU A 57 2.94 -2.46 7.67
CA LEU A 57 4.07 -1.62 7.99
C LEU A 57 5.05 -2.33 8.93
N SER A 58 4.55 -3.15 9.86
CA SER A 58 5.39 -3.92 10.79
C SER A 58 6.17 -5.05 10.09
N GLU A 59 5.55 -5.73 9.13
CA GLU A 59 6.20 -6.75 8.32
C GLU A 59 7.30 -6.12 7.45
N CYS A 60 6.99 -5.04 6.72
CA CYS A 60 7.96 -4.34 5.88
C CYS A 60 9.18 -3.86 6.68
N LYS A 61 8.98 -3.26 7.86
CA LYS A 61 10.07 -2.82 8.75
C LYS A 61 10.96 -3.98 9.20
N ARG A 62 10.37 -5.12 9.58
CA ARG A 62 11.12 -6.33 9.98
C ARG A 62 11.99 -6.84 8.82
N TYR A 63 11.44 -6.83 7.61
CA TYR A 63 12.15 -7.29 6.42
C TYR A 63 13.28 -6.34 6.02
N GLU A 64 13.08 -5.03 6.11
CA GLU A 64 14.12 -4.03 5.89
C GLU A 64 15.30 -4.18 6.87
N SER A 65 15.01 -4.41 8.15
CA SER A 65 16.04 -4.73 9.15
C SER A 65 16.81 -6.00 8.81
N THR A 66 16.10 -7.02 8.32
CA THR A 66 16.70 -8.31 7.91
C THR A 66 17.59 -8.13 6.67
N TRP A 67 17.14 -7.34 5.69
CA TRP A 67 17.90 -7.03 4.48
C TRP A 67 19.18 -6.26 4.81
N ASN A 68 19.11 -5.21 5.63
CA ASN A 68 20.28 -4.45 6.07
C ASN A 68 21.33 -5.34 6.72
N SER A 69 20.89 -6.25 7.59
CA SER A 69 21.78 -7.22 8.25
C SER A 69 22.43 -8.17 7.24
N ALA A 70 21.66 -8.68 6.28
CA ALA A 70 22.17 -9.56 5.23
C ALA A 70 23.19 -8.85 4.35
N VAL A 71 22.93 -7.61 3.91
CA VAL A 71 23.86 -6.82 3.10
C VAL A 71 25.15 -6.56 3.86
N ASN A 72 25.08 -6.22 5.15
CA ASN A 72 26.27 -6.02 5.98
C ASN A 72 27.12 -7.30 6.09
N LEU A 73 26.50 -8.47 6.27
CA LEU A 73 27.19 -9.76 6.21
C LEU A 73 27.87 -9.99 4.87
N CYS A 74 27.22 -9.65 3.75
CA CYS A 74 27.79 -9.79 2.42
C CYS A 74 28.99 -8.86 2.20
N LYS A 75 28.92 -7.62 2.72
CA LYS A 75 30.02 -6.66 2.68
C LYS A 75 31.24 -7.21 3.45
N MET A 76 31.02 -7.69 4.67
CA MET A 76 32.08 -8.33 5.47
C MET A 76 32.66 -9.57 4.77
N ALA A 77 31.84 -10.41 4.13
CA ALA A 77 32.31 -11.57 3.37
C ALA A 77 33.15 -11.17 2.14
N ALA A 78 32.78 -10.10 1.44
CA ALA A 78 33.56 -9.57 0.32
C ALA A 78 34.92 -9.03 0.79
N ASP A 79 34.97 -8.38 1.95
CA ASP A 79 36.21 -7.85 2.54
C ASP A 79 37.13 -8.97 3.03
N ALA A 80 36.57 -10.01 3.64
CA ALA A 80 37.31 -11.21 4.02
C ALA A 80 37.88 -11.94 2.79
N ALA A 81 37.08 -12.12 1.73
CA ALA A 81 37.53 -12.71 0.47
C ALA A 81 38.63 -11.89 -0.22
N TYR A 82 38.55 -10.57 -0.15
CA TYR A 82 39.62 -9.71 -0.67
C TYR A 82 40.91 -9.89 0.13
N SER A 83 40.81 -9.86 1.45
CA SER A 83 41.95 -9.97 2.37
C SER A 83 42.65 -11.33 2.31
N SER A 84 41.92 -12.39 1.96
CA SER A 84 42.48 -13.74 1.77
C SER A 84 43.03 -14.02 0.38
N GLY A 85 43.02 -13.03 -0.53
CA GLY A 85 43.50 -13.21 -1.91
C GLY A 85 42.50 -13.88 -2.86
N ALA A 86 41.22 -13.95 -2.49
CA ALA A 86 40.13 -14.42 -3.35
C ALA A 86 39.43 -13.25 -4.06
N GLN A 87 40.17 -12.47 -4.86
CA GLN A 87 39.68 -11.25 -5.53
C GLN A 87 38.44 -11.50 -6.40
N GLN A 88 38.39 -12.62 -7.14
CA GLN A 88 37.22 -12.93 -7.98
C GLN A 88 35.95 -13.16 -7.15
N ALA A 89 36.07 -13.78 -5.98
CA ALA A 89 34.94 -13.96 -5.06
C ALA A 89 34.48 -12.61 -4.46
N SER A 90 35.43 -11.76 -4.06
CA SER A 90 35.11 -10.41 -3.57
C SER A 90 34.39 -9.55 -4.62
N ILE A 91 34.88 -9.55 -5.86
CA ILE A 91 34.25 -8.85 -6.99
C ILE A 91 32.84 -9.39 -7.24
N SER A 92 32.66 -10.71 -7.27
CA SER A 92 31.36 -11.34 -7.49
C SER A 92 30.35 -10.94 -6.41
N ILE A 93 30.73 -11.03 -5.12
CA ILE A 93 29.86 -10.64 -4.00
C ILE A 93 29.48 -9.16 -4.09
N ARG A 94 30.44 -8.26 -4.35
CA ARG A 94 30.18 -6.82 -4.48
C ARG A 94 29.26 -6.49 -5.64
N THR A 95 29.41 -7.16 -6.78
CA THR A 95 28.51 -7.01 -7.93
C THR A 95 27.09 -7.48 -7.58
N ASN A 96 26.95 -8.62 -6.92
CA ASN A 96 25.64 -9.13 -6.48
C ASN A 96 24.94 -8.18 -5.49
N ILE A 97 25.69 -7.57 -4.56
CA ILE A 97 25.15 -6.54 -3.66
C ILE A 97 24.61 -5.35 -4.47
N LYS A 98 25.37 -4.82 -5.42
CA LYS A 98 24.94 -3.67 -6.24
C LYS A 98 23.67 -3.95 -7.03
N VAL A 99 23.58 -5.12 -7.66
CA VAL A 99 22.37 -5.53 -8.39
C VAL A 99 21.17 -5.62 -7.44
N ALA A 100 21.34 -6.24 -6.28
CA ALA A 100 20.27 -6.37 -5.29
C ALA A 100 19.82 -5.01 -4.71
N GLU A 101 20.76 -4.10 -4.46
CA GLU A 101 20.46 -2.72 -4.03
C GLU A 101 19.67 -1.96 -5.12
N SER A 102 20.05 -2.10 -6.40
CA SER A 102 19.32 -1.47 -7.52
C SER A 102 17.89 -2.00 -7.65
N GLN A 103 17.68 -3.31 -7.54
CA GLN A 103 16.35 -3.92 -7.62
C GLN A 103 15.46 -3.50 -6.44
N LEU A 104 16.05 -3.41 -5.24
CA LEU A 104 15.32 -2.96 -4.06
C LEU A 104 14.87 -1.50 -4.21
N GLU A 105 15.74 -0.65 -4.74
CA GLU A 105 15.42 0.77 -4.96
C GLU A 105 14.26 0.95 -5.96
N GLU A 106 14.25 0.19 -7.04
CA GLU A 106 13.14 0.18 -8.00
C GLU A 106 11.82 -0.23 -7.33
N ALA A 107 11.84 -1.32 -6.55
CA ALA A 107 10.66 -1.78 -5.82
C ALA A 107 10.17 -0.76 -4.77
N ARG A 108 11.08 -0.08 -4.07
CA ARG A 108 10.75 1.01 -3.13
C ARG A 108 10.08 2.18 -3.83
N LYS A 109 10.60 2.59 -4.98
CA LYS A 109 10.01 3.67 -5.78
C LYS A 109 8.57 3.34 -6.19
N LEU A 110 8.33 2.12 -6.67
CA LEU A 110 6.98 1.65 -7.05
C LEU A 110 6.04 1.59 -5.84
N SER A 111 6.54 1.14 -4.67
CA SER A 111 5.78 1.13 -3.42
C SER A 111 5.38 2.54 -2.98
N ALA A 112 6.33 3.48 -2.96
CA ALA A 112 6.09 4.87 -2.57
C ALA A 112 5.09 5.57 -3.51
N GLU A 113 5.15 5.29 -4.81
CA GLU A 113 4.16 5.80 -5.76
C GLU A 113 2.75 5.27 -5.47
N ALA A 114 2.63 3.98 -5.14
CA ALA A 114 1.35 3.37 -4.79
C ALA A 114 0.80 3.94 -3.47
N GLU A 115 1.65 4.16 -2.47
CA GLU A 115 1.28 4.81 -1.20
C GLU A 115 0.79 6.24 -1.40
N LYS A 116 1.48 7.02 -2.26
CA LYS A 116 1.06 8.37 -2.62
C LYS A 116 -0.33 8.36 -3.25
N LYS A 117 -0.58 7.49 -4.24
CA LYS A 117 -1.91 7.35 -4.88
C LYS A 117 -2.98 6.89 -3.90
N LEU A 118 -2.63 6.04 -2.93
CA LEU A 118 -3.54 5.62 -1.88
C LEU A 118 -3.90 6.81 -0.97
N ALA A 119 -2.94 7.66 -0.61
CA ALA A 119 -3.20 8.87 0.17
C ALA A 119 -4.15 9.83 -0.58
N GLU A 120 -3.89 10.07 -1.87
CA GLU A 120 -4.76 10.87 -2.75
C GLU A 120 -6.18 10.29 -2.81
N THR A 121 -6.31 8.97 -3.00
CA THR A 121 -7.63 8.29 -3.03
C THR A 121 -8.36 8.39 -1.69
N LYS A 122 -7.64 8.35 -0.55
CA LYS A 122 -8.24 8.53 0.78
C LYS A 122 -8.79 9.95 0.97
N VAL A 123 -8.11 10.97 0.43
CA VAL A 123 -8.59 12.36 0.48
C VAL A 123 -9.87 12.50 -0.35
N GLU A 124 -9.86 11.99 -1.58
CA GLU A 124 -11.05 11.99 -2.45
C GLU A 124 -12.23 11.25 -1.81
N GLU A 125 -11.98 10.13 -1.11
CA GLU A 125 -13.01 9.40 -0.36
C GLU A 125 -13.67 10.27 0.71
N ILE A 126 -12.88 11.02 1.49
CA ILE A 126 -13.39 11.89 2.56
C ILE A 126 -14.22 13.03 1.99
N GLU A 127 -13.72 13.72 0.97
CA GLU A 127 -14.42 14.84 0.32
C GLU A 127 -15.77 14.38 -0.23
N ARG A 128 -15.77 13.31 -1.01
CA ARG A 128 -16.98 12.76 -1.64
C ARG A 128 -17.98 12.21 -0.63
N MET A 129 -17.52 11.62 0.47
CA MET A 129 -18.40 11.20 1.56
C MET A 129 -19.02 12.39 2.31
N ALA A 130 -18.26 13.47 2.52
CA ALA A 130 -18.78 14.68 3.14
C ALA A 130 -19.86 15.35 2.26
N GLU A 131 -19.60 15.44 0.96
CA GLU A 131 -20.59 15.94 -0.02
C GLU A 131 -21.86 15.08 -0.04
N TYR A 132 -21.71 13.75 -0.03
CA TYR A 132 -22.84 12.83 -0.01
C TYR A 132 -23.66 12.93 1.28
N ALA A 133 -23.00 13.06 2.44
CA ALA A 133 -23.68 13.27 3.72
C ALA A 133 -24.46 14.60 3.74
N ALA A 134 -23.85 15.70 3.27
CA ALA A 134 -24.51 17.00 3.17
C ALA A 134 -25.71 16.97 2.20
N PHE A 135 -25.60 16.24 1.08
CA PHE A 135 -26.73 16.03 0.16
C PHE A 135 -27.89 15.28 0.82
N LEU A 136 -27.61 14.22 1.59
CA LEU A 136 -28.63 13.47 2.31
C LEU A 136 -29.34 14.33 3.37
N GLU A 137 -28.58 15.09 4.16
CA GLU A 137 -29.11 15.98 5.20
C GLU A 137 -30.00 17.08 4.59
N GLY A 138 -29.57 17.67 3.46
CA GLY A 138 -30.42 18.59 2.69
C GLY A 138 -31.66 17.92 2.10
N SER A 139 -31.55 16.67 1.64
CA SER A 139 -32.71 15.92 1.10
C SER A 139 -33.75 15.58 2.16
N GLU A 140 -33.32 15.24 3.39
CA GLU A 140 -34.23 15.05 4.52
C GLU A 140 -34.98 16.35 4.85
N GLU A 141 -34.30 17.49 4.80
CA GLU A 141 -34.93 18.80 5.03
C GLU A 141 -35.98 19.13 3.95
N TYR A 142 -35.71 18.78 2.69
CA TYR A 142 -36.68 18.87 1.59
C TYR A 142 -37.84 17.88 1.73
N GLU A 143 -37.58 16.64 2.15
CA GLU A 143 -38.61 15.59 2.31
C GLU A 143 -39.57 15.93 3.46
N ILE A 144 -39.04 16.51 4.54
CA ILE A 144 -39.82 17.05 5.66
C ILE A 144 -40.71 18.19 5.19
N GLN A 145 -40.17 19.15 4.42
CA GLN A 145 -40.95 20.26 3.86
C GLN A 145 -42.06 19.79 2.90
N GLU A 146 -41.77 18.81 2.06
CA GLU A 146 -42.74 18.18 1.14
C GLU A 146 -43.86 17.43 1.87
N ALA A 147 -43.56 16.76 2.99
CA ALA A 147 -44.56 16.08 3.80
C ALA A 147 -45.56 17.08 4.42
N TYR A 148 -45.08 18.22 4.92
CA TYR A 148 -45.93 19.30 5.45
C TYR A 148 -46.85 19.92 4.37
N LEU A 149 -46.43 19.94 3.11
CA LEU A 149 -47.22 20.50 2.00
C LEU A 149 -48.30 19.53 1.46
N ARG A 150 -48.29 18.26 1.83
CA ARG A 150 -49.30 17.26 1.41
C ARG A 150 -50.44 17.06 2.41
N GLU A 151 -50.31 17.59 3.63
CA GLU A 151 -51.33 17.47 4.67
C GLU A 151 -52.38 18.60 4.66
N ASP A 152 -52.25 19.57 3.75
CA ASP A 152 -53.23 20.65 3.47
C ASP A 152 -54.15 20.32 2.27
#